data_AF-A0A4Q0QVZ4-F1
#
_entry.id   AF-A0A4Q0QVZ4-F1
#
_cell.length_a   1.000
_cell.length_b   1.000
_cell.length_c   1.000
_cell.angle_alpha   90.00
_cell.angle_beta   90.00
_cell.angle_gamma   90.00
#
_symmetry.space_group_name_H-M   'P 1'
#
loop_
_entity.id
_entity.type
_entity.pdbx_description
1 polymer ?
#
loop_
_entity_poly.entity_id
_entity_poly.type
_entity_poly.pdbx_seq_one_letter_code
_entity_poly.pdbx_strand_id
1 'polypeptide(L)' 'MRNVPLILFILAGLFALSATAQAQTSCKVCAEQQKACMKNYAGPACKTEYQMCLKACKK' A
#
# COMPACT_ATOMS: atom_id res chain seq x y z
N MET A 1 20.49 -0.50 24.62
CA MET A 1 21.28 -0.16 23.42
C MET A 1 21.52 -1.35 22.48
N ARG A 2 21.94 -2.54 22.95
CA ARG A 2 22.29 -3.72 22.10
C ARG A 2 21.14 -4.26 21.24
N ASN A 3 19.88 -4.12 21.69
CA ASN A 3 18.73 -4.76 21.03
C ASN A 3 18.02 -3.84 20.02
N VAL A 4 18.39 -2.56 19.98
CA VAL A 4 17.81 -1.55 19.08
C VAL A 4 18.00 -1.93 17.59
N PRO A 5 19.20 -2.33 17.12
CA PRO A 5 19.35 -2.71 15.71
C PRO A 5 18.53 -3.97 15.37
N LEU A 6 18.41 -4.91 16.30
CA LEU A 6 17.71 -6.18 16.10
C LEU A 6 16.19 -5.97 15.93
N ILE A 7 15.63 -5.05 16.72
CA ILE A 7 14.23 -4.61 16.58
C ILE A 7 14.02 -3.91 15.23
N LEU A 8 14.98 -3.07 14.79
CA LEU A 8 14.91 -2.40 13.50
C LEU A 8 14.95 -3.38 12.32
N PHE A 9 15.80 -4.41 12.39
CA PHE A 9 15.90 -5.45 11.37
C PHE A 9 14.64 -6.32 11.31
N ILE A 10 14.03 -6.63 12.45
CA ILE A 10 12.74 -7.35 12.50
C ILE A 10 11.63 -6.50 11.87
N LEU A 11 11.54 -5.20 12.19
CA LEU A 11 10.57 -4.30 11.56
C LEU A 11 10.78 -4.22 10.03
N ALA A 12 12.03 -4.06 9.58
CA ALA A 12 12.34 -4.01 8.14
C ALA A 12 11.99 -5.33 7.43
N GLY A 13 12.23 -6.47 8.07
CA GLY A 13 11.82 -7.79 7.56
C GLY A 13 10.31 -7.96 7.46
N LEU A 14 9.54 -7.45 8.44
CA LEU A 14 8.07 -7.45 8.42
C LEU A 14 7.48 -6.58 7.30
N PHE A 15 8.11 -5.44 6.97
CA PHE A 15 7.74 -4.61 5.83
C PHE A 15 8.06 -5.27 4.48
N ALA A 16 9.15 -6.06 4.41
CA ALA A 16 9.54 -6.76 3.19
C ALA A 16 8.71 -8.03 2.92
N LEU A 17 8.29 -8.76 3.97
CA LEU A 17 7.45 -9.96 3.83
C LEU A 17 6.00 -9.64 3.45
N SER A 18 5.51 -8.46 3.80
CA SER A 18 4.14 -8.05 3.44
C SER A 18 4.03 -7.68 1.95
N ALA A 19 5.10 -7.20 1.32
CA ALA A 19 5.10 -6.81 -0.10
C ALA A 19 4.81 -7.98 -1.07
N THR A 20 5.19 -9.21 -0.73
CA THR A 20 5.06 -10.37 -1.63
C THR A 20 3.72 -11.12 -1.50
N ALA A 21 3.15 -11.19 -0.28
CA ALA A 21 1.80 -11.70 -0.05
C ALA A 21 0.71 -10.68 -0.38
N GLN A 22 1.05 -9.38 -0.39
CA GLN A 22 0.13 -8.31 -0.78
C GLN A 22 -0.16 -8.30 -2.27
N ALA A 23 0.68 -8.77 -3.19
CA ALA A 23 0.45 -8.57 -4.64
C ALA A 23 -0.98 -8.97 -5.11
N GLN A 24 -1.51 -10.13 -4.68
CA GLN A 24 -2.88 -10.56 -5.04
C GLN A 24 -4.02 -9.90 -4.23
N THR A 25 -3.76 -9.45 -2.99
CA THR A 25 -4.71 -8.66 -2.18
C THR A 25 -4.58 -7.15 -2.40
N SER A 26 -3.51 -6.71 -3.06
CA SER A 26 -3.08 -5.30 -3.16
C SER A 26 -3.95 -4.54 -4.12
N CYS A 27 -4.41 -5.13 -5.22
CA CYS A 27 -5.31 -4.43 -6.11
C CYS A 27 -6.68 -4.18 -5.49
N LYS A 28 -7.11 -4.98 -4.49
CA LYS A 28 -8.35 -4.72 -3.74
C LYS A 28 -8.22 -3.46 -2.87
N VAL A 29 -7.02 -3.15 -2.37
CA VAL A 29 -6.76 -1.91 -1.60
C VAL A 29 -7.00 -0.66 -2.45
N CYS A 30 -6.80 -0.74 -3.77
CA CYS A 30 -7.02 0.38 -4.67
C CYS A 30 -8.49 0.81 -4.71
N ALA A 31 -9.43 -0.15 -4.66
CA ALA A 31 -10.86 0.15 -4.65
C ALA A 31 -11.30 0.80 -3.31
N GLU A 32 -10.78 0.30 -2.19
CA GLU A 32 -11.05 0.88 -0.86
C GLU A 32 -10.45 2.29 -0.74
N GLN A 33 -9.23 2.50 -1.24
CA GLN A 33 -8.59 3.82 -1.31
C GLN A 33 -9.35 4.79 -2.20
N GLN A 34 -9.85 4.33 -3.36
CA GLN A 34 -10.67 5.16 -4.23
C GLN A 34 -11.97 5.58 -3.52
N LYS A 35 -12.64 4.64 -2.84
CA LYS A 35 -13.86 4.92 -2.07
C LYS A 35 -13.60 5.91 -0.93
N ALA A 36 -12.47 5.80 -0.24
CA ALA A 36 -12.08 6.75 0.81
C ALA A 36 -11.73 8.14 0.23
N CYS A 37 -11.03 8.18 -0.90
CA CYS A 37 -10.67 9.43 -1.58
C CYS A 37 -11.93 10.19 -2.03
N MET A 38 -12.89 9.51 -2.65
CA MET A 38 -14.11 10.14 -3.16
C MET A 38 -15.01 10.74 -2.08
N LYS A 39 -14.79 10.42 -0.79
CA LYS A 39 -15.49 11.07 0.32
C LYS A 39 -15.00 12.49 0.60
N ASN A 40 -13.77 12.83 0.19
CA ASN A 40 -13.10 14.07 0.61
C ASN A 40 -12.51 14.89 -0.55
N TYR A 41 -12.30 14.27 -1.71
CA TYR A 41 -11.60 14.89 -2.85
C TYR A 41 -12.41 14.78 -4.15
N ALA A 42 -12.08 15.64 -5.12
CA ALA A 42 -12.73 15.65 -6.42
C ALA A 42 -12.47 14.34 -7.20
N GLY A 43 -13.51 13.85 -7.89
CA GLY A 43 -13.47 12.59 -8.65
C GLY A 43 -12.25 12.43 -9.60
N PRO A 44 -11.82 13.47 -10.34
CA PRO A 44 -10.63 13.37 -11.21
C PRO A 44 -9.33 13.04 -10.47
N ALA A 45 -9.14 13.59 -9.27
CA ALA A 45 -7.95 13.29 -8.44
C ALA A 45 -7.98 11.82 -7.99
N CYS A 46 -9.11 11.36 -7.47
CA CYS A 46 -9.28 9.97 -7.03
C CYS A 46 -9.16 8.95 -8.17
N LYS A 47 -9.59 9.32 -9.39
CA LYS A 47 -9.40 8.49 -10.59
C LYS A 47 -7.92 8.33 -10.92
N THR A 48 -7.15 9.41 -10.83
CA THR A 48 -5.71 9.39 -11.12
C THR A 48 -4.97 8.52 -10.10
N GLU A 49 -5.25 8.70 -8.81
CA GLU A 49 -4.69 7.87 -7.72
C GLU A 49 -5.03 6.39 -7.87
N TYR A 50 -6.29 6.07 -8.21
CA TYR A 50 -6.71 4.68 -8.45
C TYR A 50 -5.94 4.02 -9.60
N GLN A 51 -5.72 4.74 -10.70
CA GLN A 51 -4.96 4.23 -11.84
C GLN A 51 -3.48 4.01 -11.51
N MET A 52 -2.88 4.89 -10.70
CA MET A 52 -1.51 4.69 -10.22
C MET A 52 -1.41 3.47 -9.31
N CYS A 53 -2.35 3.32 -8.37
CA CYS A 53 -2.43 2.15 -7.50
C CYS A 53 -2.58 0.86 -8.32
N LEU A 54 -3.47 0.83 -9.31
CA LEU A 54 -3.65 -0.33 -10.19
C LEU A 54 -2.39 -0.69 -10.99
N LYS A 55 -1.62 0.31 -11.43
CA LYS A 55 -0.35 0.08 -12.13
C LYS A 55 0.74 -0.46 -11.20
N ALA A 56 0.74 -0.06 -9.93
CA ALA A 56 1.69 -0.52 -8.94
C ALA A 56 1.35 -1.94 -8.44
N CYS A 57 0.06 -2.24 -8.26
CA CYS A 57 -0.41 -3.53 -7.72
C CYS A 57 -0.38 -4.69 -8.74
N LYS A 58 -0.38 -4.37 -10.05
CA LYS A 58 -0.32 -5.34 -11.16
C LYS A 58 1.11 -5.60 -11.68
N LYS A 59 2.12 -4.95 -11.09
CA LYS A 59 3.54 -5.23 -11.34
C LYS A 59 4.03 -6.30 -10.39
#